data_AF-A0A836UQ33-F1
#
_entry.id   AF-A0A836UQ33-F1
#
_cell.length_a   1.000
_cell.length_b   1.000
_cell.length_c   1.000
_cell.angle_alpha   90.00
_cell.angle_beta   90.00
_cell.angle_gamma   90.00
#
_symmetry.space_group_name_H-M   'P 1'
#
loop_
_entity.id
_entity.type
_entity.pdbx_description
1 polymer ?
#
loop_
_entity_poly.entity_id
_entity_poly.type
_entity_poly.pdbx_seq_one_letter_code
_entity_poly.pdbx_strand_id
1 'polypeptide(L)'
;MKPHLTLWECSLTRLRAARLVIDSGIHTKGWTRQQSIDYMLNNTGWAKVDIENDINRYISWPAQANAYMLGMLEIRRLRDFAEQELADNFDLSDFHDRVLENGSMTLPMTEKAILSWVANKQSEARMR
;
A
#
# COMPACT_ATOMS: atom_id res chain seq x y z
N MET A 1 18.04 15.08 3.37
CA MET A 1 16.57 15.02 3.25
C MET A 1 15.98 16.15 4.12
N LYS A 2 14.96 16.89 3.66
CA LYS A 2 14.42 18.04 4.41
C LYS A 2 13.46 17.54 5.51
N PRO A 3 13.68 17.85 6.81
CA PRO A 3 12.93 17.24 7.93
C PRO A 3 11.40 17.43 7.90
N HIS A 4 10.92 18.53 7.32
CA HIS A 4 9.48 18.79 7.20
C HIS A 4 8.79 17.88 6.17
N LEU A 5 9.50 17.46 5.12
CA LEU A 5 8.97 16.54 4.11
C LEU A 5 8.80 15.13 4.69
N THR A 6 9.78 14.68 5.47
CA THR A 6 9.72 13.36 6.13
C THR A 6 8.60 13.29 7.17
N LEU A 7 8.36 14.37 7.93
CA LEU A 7 7.25 14.42 8.90
C LEU A 7 5.89 14.33 8.21
N TRP A 8 5.74 14.99 7.06
CA TRP A 8 4.52 14.91 6.26
C TRP A 8 4.30 13.50 5.70
N GLU A 9 5.34 12.87 5.14
CA GLU A 9 5.28 11.49 4.63
C GLU A 9 4.88 10.49 5.73
N CYS A 10 5.49 10.59 6.92
CA CYS A 10 5.11 9.79 8.07
C CYS A 10 3.65 10.01 8.49
N SER A 11 3.18 11.27 8.46
CA SER A 11 1.80 11.61 8.83
C SER A 11 0.79 11.00 7.87
N LEU A 12 1.05 11.07 6.56
CA LEU A 12 0.20 10.45 5.53
C LEU A 12 0.21 8.92 5.62
N THR A 13 1.37 8.33 5.87
CA THR A 13 1.51 6.88 6.03
C THR A 13 0.75 6.39 7.26
N ARG A 14 0.83 7.11 8.38
CA ARG A 14 0.07 6.80 9.60
C ARG A 14 -1.44 6.86 9.38
N LEU A 15 -1.93 7.89 8.66
CA LEU A 15 -3.35 7.99 8.30
C LEU A 15 -3.81 6.77 7.48
N ARG A 16 -3.03 6.38 6.46
CA ARG A 16 -3.35 5.22 5.61
C ARG A 16 -3.31 3.90 6.38
N ALA A 17 -2.41 3.77 7.36
CA ALA A 17 -2.38 2.61 8.24
C ALA A 17 -3.62 2.57 9.16
N ALA A 18 -4.04 3.71 9.72
CA ALA A 18 -5.24 3.80 10.54
C ALA A 18 -6.51 3.40 9.76
N ARG A 19 -6.57 3.69 8.44
CA ARG A 19 -7.69 3.27 7.57
C ARG A 19 -7.86 1.75 7.54
N LEU A 20 -6.77 0.98 7.47
CA LEU A 20 -6.82 -0.50 7.53
C LEU A 20 -7.50 -1.01 8.81
N VAL A 21 -7.17 -0.38 9.94
CA VAL A 21 -7.72 -0.75 11.25
C VAL A 21 -9.19 -0.37 11.36
N ILE A 22 -9.55 0.84 10.92
CA ILE A 22 -10.92 1.34 11.00
C ILE A 22 -11.87 0.56 10.10
N ASP A 23 -11.48 0.29 8.85
CA ASP A 23 -12.35 -0.41 7.90
C ASP A 23 -12.67 -1.83 8.38
N SER A 24 -11.65 -2.59 8.82
CA SER A 24 -11.85 -3.90 9.44
C SER A 24 -12.57 -3.81 10.80
N GLY A 25 -12.33 -2.73 11.55
CA GLY A 25 -13.04 -2.39 12.78
C GLY A 25 -14.55 -2.31 12.56
N ILE A 26 -14.98 -1.47 11.62
CA ILE A 26 -16.40 -1.23 11.29
C ILE A 26 -17.03 -2.48 10.67
N HIS A 27 -16.42 -3.02 9.60
CA HIS A 27 -17.08 -3.99 8.73
C HIS A 27 -16.90 -5.45 9.16
N THR A 28 -15.99 -5.74 10.10
CA THR A 28 -15.74 -7.12 10.57
C THR A 28 -15.76 -7.24 12.10
N LYS A 29 -15.32 -6.22 12.84
CA LYS A 29 -15.23 -6.26 14.30
C LYS A 29 -16.39 -5.55 15.01
N GLY A 30 -17.35 -5.00 14.28
CA GLY A 30 -18.55 -4.38 14.83
C GLY A 30 -18.29 -3.06 15.56
N TRP A 31 -17.24 -2.32 15.20
CA TRP A 31 -16.97 -1.01 15.78
C TRP A 31 -18.09 -0.02 15.45
N THR A 32 -18.50 0.72 16.47
CA THR A 32 -19.40 1.85 16.31
C THR A 32 -18.68 3.01 15.61
N ARG A 33 -19.46 3.90 14.99
CA ARG A 33 -18.95 5.14 14.40
C ARG A 33 -18.06 5.93 15.38
N GLN A 34 -18.49 6.03 16.64
CA GLN A 34 -17.76 6.80 17.65
C GLN A 34 -16.41 6.17 17.99
N GLN A 35 -16.34 4.85 18.14
CA GLN A 35 -15.08 4.14 18.37
C GLN A 35 -14.07 4.40 17.24
N SER A 36 -14.53 4.44 15.99
CA SER A 36 -13.68 4.74 14.83
C SER A 36 -13.17 6.19 14.83
N ILE A 37 -14.02 7.15 15.24
CA ILE A 37 -13.62 8.56 15.38
C ILE A 37 -12.56 8.71 16.47
N ASP A 38 -12.83 8.13 17.65
CA ASP A 38 -11.93 8.20 18.80
C ASP A 38 -10.59 7.55 18.48
N TYR A 39 -10.61 6.40 17.78
CA TYR A 39 -9.38 5.77 17.30
C TYR A 39 -8.60 6.70 16.36
N MET A 40 -9.24 7.34 15.39
CA MET A 40 -8.54 8.20 14.44
C MET A 40 -8.00 9.48 15.08
N LEU A 41 -8.71 10.06 16.05
CA LEU A 41 -8.25 11.23 16.83
C LEU A 41 -7.03 10.91 17.69
N ASN A 42 -7.01 9.72 18.31
CA ASN A 42 -5.90 9.30 19.16
C ASN A 42 -4.65 8.91 18.37
N ASN A 43 -4.82 8.52 17.11
CA ASN A 43 -3.73 8.01 16.27
C ASN A 43 -3.28 9.00 15.19
N THR A 44 -3.95 10.13 14.99
CA THR A 44 -3.61 11.08 13.91
C THR A 44 -3.71 12.53 14.37
N GLY A 45 -3.00 13.44 13.71
CA GLY A 45 -3.09 14.88 13.97
C GLY A 45 -4.14 15.60 13.13
N TRP A 46 -5.14 14.90 12.62
CA TRP A 46 -6.14 15.46 11.69
C TRP A 46 -7.28 16.15 12.44
N ALA A 47 -7.88 17.15 11.81
CA ALA A 47 -8.99 17.88 12.40
C ALA A 47 -10.21 16.96 12.56
N LYS A 48 -10.95 17.12 13.67
CA LYS A 48 -12.11 16.29 14.00
C LYS A 48 -13.16 16.27 12.90
N VAL A 49 -13.44 17.42 12.28
CA VAL A 49 -14.42 17.53 11.18
C VAL A 49 -14.03 16.69 9.97
N ASP A 50 -12.74 16.65 9.62
CA ASP A 50 -12.24 15.85 8.51
C ASP A 50 -12.32 14.36 8.81
N ILE A 51 -11.97 13.98 10.05
CA ILE A 51 -12.08 12.61 10.54
C ILE A 51 -13.54 12.13 10.47
N GLU A 52 -14.49 12.93 10.96
CA GLU A 52 -15.91 12.57 10.94
C GLU A 52 -16.43 12.34 9.51
N ASN A 53 -16.02 13.17 8.56
CA ASN A 53 -16.35 13.00 7.15
C ASN A 53 -15.71 11.74 6.56
N ASP A 54 -14.44 11.48 6.88
CA ASP A 54 -13.72 10.29 6.45
C ASP A 54 -14.37 9.01 6.99
N ILE A 55 -14.72 8.97 8.28
CA ILE A 55 -15.42 7.83 8.88
C ILE A 55 -16.77 7.59 8.21
N ASN A 56 -17.55 8.65 7.95
CA ASN A 56 -18.83 8.50 7.24
C ASN A 56 -18.62 7.87 5.86
N ARG A 57 -17.58 8.30 5.13
CA ARG A 57 -17.22 7.70 3.84
C ARG A 57 -16.84 6.22 3.98
N TYR A 58 -16.04 5.85 4.99
CA TYR A 58 -15.61 4.46 5.19
C TYR A 58 -16.78 3.53 5.54
N ILE A 59 -17.78 4.04 6.24
CA ILE A 59 -19.03 3.30 6.50
C ILE A 59 -19.79 3.08 5.19
N SER A 60 -19.91 4.10 4.34
CA SER A 60 -20.68 4.02 3.09
C SER A 60 -19.98 3.27 1.95
N TRP A 61 -18.65 3.21 1.96
CA TRP A 61 -17.85 2.55 0.92
C TRP A 61 -16.81 1.60 1.52
N PRO A 62 -17.21 0.35 1.83
CA PRO A 62 -16.32 -0.65 2.43
C PRO A 62 -15.08 -0.93 1.57
N ALA A 63 -13.95 -1.19 2.23
CA ALA A 63 -12.65 -1.56 1.66
C ALA A 63 -11.96 -0.52 0.75
N GLN A 64 -12.64 0.54 0.32
CA GLN A 64 -12.06 1.56 -0.56
C GLN A 64 -10.82 2.22 0.05
N ALA A 65 -10.89 2.54 1.34
CA ALA A 65 -9.80 3.21 2.06
C ALA A 65 -8.55 2.32 2.23
N ASN A 66 -8.74 1.00 2.17
CA ASN A 66 -7.66 0.03 2.33
C ASN A 66 -6.82 -0.13 1.07
N ALA A 67 -7.41 0.11 -0.11
CA ALA A 67 -6.75 -0.07 -1.41
C ALA A 67 -5.42 0.70 -1.50
N TYR A 68 -5.34 1.90 -0.90
CA TYR A 68 -4.12 2.71 -0.90
C TYR A 68 -2.94 2.02 -0.22
N MET A 69 -3.15 1.48 0.98
CA MET A 69 -2.07 0.86 1.75
C MET A 69 -1.79 -0.56 1.25
N LEU A 70 -2.83 -1.33 0.92
CA LEU A 70 -2.66 -2.68 0.39
C LEU A 70 -1.89 -2.68 -0.93
N GLY A 71 -2.22 -1.78 -1.86
CA GLY A 71 -1.50 -1.67 -3.13
C GLY A 71 -0.03 -1.27 -2.94
N MET A 72 0.25 -0.31 -2.05
CA MET A 72 1.62 0.09 -1.73
C MET A 72 2.42 -1.07 -1.11
N LEU A 73 1.83 -1.75 -0.11
CA LEU A 73 2.47 -2.87 0.58
C LEU A 73 2.79 -4.00 -0.41
N GLU A 74 1.89 -4.27 -1.33
CA GLU A 74 2.08 -5.32 -2.33
C GLU A 74 3.19 -4.98 -3.32
N ILE A 75 3.20 -3.76 -3.88
CA ILE A 75 4.29 -3.32 -4.78
C ILE A 75 5.63 -3.37 -4.05
N ARG A 76 5.67 -2.96 -2.78
CA ARG A 76 6.88 -3.04 -1.97
C ARG A 76 7.32 -4.48 -1.74
N ARG A 77 6.39 -5.39 -1.40
CA ARG A 77 6.68 -6.82 -1.23
C ARG A 77 7.26 -7.43 -2.51
N LEU A 78 6.70 -7.10 -3.67
CA LEU A 78 7.18 -7.57 -4.97
C LEU A 78 8.57 -7.01 -5.31
N ARG A 79 8.84 -5.76 -4.93
CA ARG A 79 10.17 -5.16 -5.06
C ARG A 79 11.18 -5.88 -4.17
N ASP A 80 10.88 -6.05 -2.89
CA ASP A 80 11.77 -6.73 -1.94
C ASP A 80 12.07 -8.16 -2.42
N PHE A 81 11.07 -8.86 -2.98
CA PHE A 81 11.24 -10.16 -3.63
C PHE A 81 12.19 -10.08 -4.84
N ALA A 82 11.98 -9.13 -5.77
CA ALA A 82 12.83 -9.01 -6.95
C ALA A 82 14.27 -8.61 -6.61
N GLU A 83 14.47 -7.75 -5.63
CA GLU A 83 15.79 -7.38 -5.11
C GLU A 83 16.53 -8.60 -4.54
N GLN A 84 15.82 -9.48 -3.81
CA GLN A 84 16.39 -10.70 -3.26
C GLN A 84 16.73 -11.73 -4.34
N GLU A 85 15.83 -11.95 -5.30
CA GLU A 85 15.96 -13.01 -6.30
C GLU A 85 16.93 -12.66 -7.44
N LEU A 86 17.12 -11.38 -7.75
CA LEU A 86 18.01 -10.93 -8.82
C LEU A 86 19.36 -10.43 -8.30
N ALA A 87 19.46 -10.04 -7.03
CA ALA A 87 20.69 -9.53 -6.39
C ALA A 87 21.41 -8.49 -7.28
N ASP A 88 22.65 -8.75 -7.67
CA ASP A 88 23.46 -7.84 -8.51
C ASP A 88 22.87 -7.59 -9.91
N ASN A 89 21.95 -8.45 -10.37
CA ASN A 89 21.24 -8.29 -11.64
C ASN A 89 19.93 -7.49 -11.50
N PHE A 90 19.58 -7.03 -10.30
CA PHE A 90 18.40 -6.21 -10.08
C PHE A 90 18.63 -4.79 -10.59
N ASP A 91 17.69 -4.29 -11.39
CA ASP A 91 17.64 -2.89 -11.80
C ASP A 91 16.28 -2.28 -11.42
N LEU A 92 16.31 -1.12 -10.76
CA LEU A 92 15.12 -0.44 -10.27
C LEU A 92 14.29 0.17 -11.40
N SER A 93 14.94 0.61 -12.49
CA SER A 93 14.24 1.15 -13.66
C SER A 93 13.47 0.03 -14.36
N ASP A 94 14.11 -1.11 -14.59
CA ASP A 94 13.47 -2.31 -15.16
C ASP A 94 12.25 -2.72 -14.33
N PHE A 95 12.38 -2.74 -12.99
CA PHE A 95 11.26 -3.05 -12.10
C PHE A 95 10.09 -2.09 -12.28
N HIS A 96 10.35 -0.77 -12.30
CA HIS A 96 9.29 0.22 -12.51
C HIS A 96 8.62 0.07 -13.88
N ASP A 97 9.40 -0.20 -14.92
CA ASP A 97 8.85 -0.46 -16.25
C ASP A 97 7.91 -1.66 -16.23
N ARG A 98 8.28 -2.77 -15.58
CA ARG A 98 7.41 -3.94 -15.46
C ARG A 98 6.13 -3.67 -14.67
N VAL A 99 6.21 -2.87 -13.61
CA VAL A 99 5.02 -2.49 -12.83
C VAL A 99 4.05 -1.64 -13.64
N LEU A 100 4.56 -0.77 -14.53
CA LEU A 100 3.75 0.22 -15.25
C LEU A 100 3.34 -0.20 -16.66
N GLU A 101 4.03 -1.15 -17.30
CA GLU A 101 3.86 -1.48 -18.73
C GLU A 101 2.43 -1.90 -19.10
N ASN A 102 1.71 -2.56 -18.19
CA ASN A 102 0.38 -3.10 -18.43
C ASN A 102 -0.74 -2.18 -17.92
N GLY A 103 -0.41 -0.96 -17.48
CA GLY A 103 -1.36 0.00 -16.94
C GLY A 103 -2.01 -0.46 -15.63
N SER A 104 -3.26 -0.06 -15.40
CA SER A 104 -3.99 -0.39 -14.16
C SER A 104 -4.49 -1.84 -14.18
N MET A 105 -3.81 -2.71 -13.44
CA MET A 105 -4.19 -4.10 -13.25
C MET A 105 -4.55 -4.42 -11.80
N THR A 106 -5.17 -5.58 -11.58
CA THR A 106 -5.38 -6.11 -10.23
C THR A 106 -4.06 -6.57 -9.60
N LEU A 107 -3.96 -6.51 -8.27
CA LEU A 107 -2.74 -6.91 -7.55
C LEU A 107 -2.25 -8.34 -7.91
N PRO A 108 -3.10 -9.37 -8.03
CA PRO A 108 -2.66 -10.71 -8.43
C PRO A 108 -2.09 -10.77 -9.86
N MET A 109 -2.60 -9.95 -10.78
CA MET A 109 -2.07 -9.88 -12.14
C MET A 109 -0.70 -9.20 -12.15
N THR A 110 -0.54 -8.12 -11.38
CA THR A 110 0.76 -7.45 -11.20
C THR A 110 1.77 -8.39 -10.57
N GLU A 111 1.39 -9.12 -9.51
CA GLU A 111 2.23 -10.15 -8.89
C GLU A 111 2.70 -11.18 -9.94
N LYS A 112 1.77 -11.76 -10.69
CA LYS A 112 2.10 -12.76 -11.72
C LYS A 112 3.06 -12.21 -12.78
N ALA A 113 2.89 -10.96 -13.20
CA ALA A 113 3.77 -10.31 -14.17
C ALA A 113 5.20 -10.16 -13.63
N ILE A 114 5.35 -9.68 -12.38
CA ILE A 114 6.66 -9.53 -11.75
C ILE A 114 7.33 -10.88 -11.51
N LEU A 115 6.62 -11.88 -10.98
CA LEU A 115 7.16 -13.22 -10.77
C LEU A 115 7.67 -13.84 -12.06
N SER A 116 6.91 -13.68 -13.16
CA SER A 116 7.28 -14.20 -14.47
C SER A 116 8.52 -13.49 -15.04
N TRP A 117 8.61 -12.17 -14.87
CA TRP A 117 9.79 -11.39 -15.27
C TRP A 117 11.06 -11.81 -14.50
N VAL A 118 10.98 -11.97 -13.17
CA VAL A 118 12.11 -12.43 -12.35
C VAL A 118 12.58 -13.81 -12.79
N ALA A 119 11.65 -14.75 -13.02
CA ALA A 119 11.98 -16.10 -13.47
C ALA A 119 12.70 -16.10 -14.83
N ASN A 120 12.32 -15.22 -15.76
CA ASN A 120 12.97 -15.06 -17.05
C ASN A 120 14.39 -14.48 -16.91
N LYS A 121 14.58 -13.43 -16.09
CA LYS A 121 15.91 -12.87 -15.84
C LYS A 121 16.87 -13.90 -15.21
N GLN A 122 16.38 -14.73 -14.29
CA GLN A 122 17.18 -15.82 -13.72
C GLN A 122 17.54 -16.90 -14.74
N SER A 123 16.64 -17.24 -15.67
CA SER A 123 16.94 -18.23 -16.71
C SER A 123 17.99 -17.71 -17.70
N GLU A 124 17.89 -16.44 -18.09
CA GLU A 124 18.88 -15.76 -18.93
C GLU A 124 20.26 -15.71 -18.26
N ALA A 125 20.32 -15.43 -16.95
CA ALA A 125 21.57 -15.42 -16.20
C ALA A 125 22.22 -16.82 -16.11
N ARG A 126 21.42 -17.88 -16.02
CA ARG A 126 21.91 -19.28 -15.98
C ARG A 126 22.41 -19.79 -17.33
N MET A 127 21.95 -19.21 -18.44
CA MET A 127 22.37 -19.58 -19.80
C MET A 127 23.64 -18.85 -20.26
N ARG A 128 24.08 -17.84 -19.51
CA ARG A 128 25.34 -17.12 -19.73
C ARG A 128 26.46 -17.76 -18.92
#